data_AF-A0A1L9V847-F1
#
_entry.id   AF-A0A1L9V847-F1
#
_cell.length_a   1.000
_cell.length_b   1.000
_cell.length_c   1.000
_cell.angle_alpha   90.00
_cell.angle_beta   90.00
_cell.angle_gamma   90.00
#
_symmetry.space_group_name_H-M   'P 1'
#
loop_
_entity.id
_entity.type
_entity.pdbx_description
1 polymer ?
#
loop_
_entity_poly.entity_id
_entity_poly.type
_entity_poly.pdbx_seq_one_letter_code
_entity_poly.pdbx_strand_id
1 'polypeptide(L)'
;MAASFGEKLLGEVIEARLDEILHDLRNICPDETSSRLGVRALDNLLEVFMPVPAPQQHPDENSNLQPEDRAHHGVRARPDPVVEISSTSSAAGKSQLLYHLTAIAVLPAMIDNIQIGGRNAAVVFIDTDGRFDADRLLAVARGIIQQRLKQQMVEQLDIETTLLTSLQHIHVFRPTSSASLLATIHSLESYLFDISRHISTKRSLHAILIDSATSFFWQDKLRDQIARIEEIGRPHAEIEHDRRLKQSFYIADMYAELVRALKKVQSVFGCAVVYTTTVWVGRAASVSGEELVAFRCSLPPPWGLFPTLRIVVRANGQGSFLGCVNGLGREEWPRRVVEGLEGRSRGTFVFGVDRDGVYV
;
A
#
# COMPACT_ATOMS: atom_id res chain seq x y z
N MET A 1 40.41 4.71 -36.23
CA MET A 1 39.13 4.00 -36.50
C MET A 1 38.69 3.11 -35.33
N ALA A 2 39.57 2.36 -34.66
CA ALA A 2 39.17 1.56 -33.48
C ALA A 2 38.81 2.40 -32.24
N ALA A 3 39.52 3.51 -31.99
CA ALA A 3 39.26 4.38 -30.82
C ALA A 3 37.89 5.08 -30.88
N SER A 4 37.50 5.57 -32.06
CA SER A 4 36.20 6.22 -32.30
C SER A 4 35.01 5.25 -32.24
N PHE A 5 35.25 3.95 -32.43
CA PHE A 5 34.21 2.92 -32.30
C PHE A 5 34.01 2.53 -30.83
N GLY A 6 35.09 2.53 -30.03
CA GLY A 6 35.05 2.34 -28.58
C GLY A 6 34.31 3.47 -27.84
N GLU A 7 34.53 4.73 -28.23
CA GLU A 7 33.77 5.89 -27.68
C GLU A 7 32.28 5.82 -28.00
N LYS A 8 31.92 5.33 -29.19
CA LYS A 8 30.52 5.21 -29.62
C LYS A 8 29.77 4.11 -28.84
N LEU A 9 30.42 2.98 -28.62
CA LEU A 9 29.88 1.89 -27.79
C LEU A 9 29.78 2.27 -26.31
N LEU A 10 30.72 3.07 -25.79
CA LEU A 10 30.66 3.60 -24.41
C LEU A 10 29.58 4.68 -24.24
N GLY A 11 29.26 5.44 -25.29
CA GLY A 11 28.12 6.36 -25.32
C GLY A 11 26.75 5.67 -25.39
N GLU A 12 26.71 4.39 -25.77
CA GLU A 12 25.52 3.54 -25.79
C GLU A 12 25.31 2.76 -24.48
N VAL A 13 26.30 2.77 -23.56
CA VAL A 13 26.15 2.21 -22.22
C VAL A 13 25.48 3.24 -21.33
N ILE A 14 24.16 3.15 -21.24
CA ILE A 14 23.40 3.89 -20.23
C ILE A 14 23.65 3.21 -18.89
N GLU A 15 24.39 3.88 -18.01
CA GLU A 15 24.46 3.50 -16.60
C GLU A 15 23.07 3.72 -15.98
N ALA A 16 22.26 2.66 -15.95
CA ALA A 16 20.97 2.66 -15.28
C ALA A 16 21.10 1.89 -13.97
N ARG A 17 20.49 2.42 -12.91
CA ARG A 17 20.41 1.70 -11.63
C ARG A 17 19.41 0.55 -11.76
N LEU A 18 19.59 -0.53 -11.00
CA LEU A 18 18.71 -1.71 -11.09
C LEU A 18 17.24 -1.34 -10.86
N ASP A 19 16.96 -0.38 -9.98
CA ASP A 19 15.62 0.14 -9.72
C ASP A 19 15.01 0.85 -10.94
N GLU A 20 15.81 1.55 -11.73
CA GLU A 20 15.38 2.20 -12.97
C GLU A 20 15.04 1.16 -14.04
N ILE A 21 15.89 0.12 -14.17
CA ILE A 21 15.64 -1.00 -15.12
C ILE A 21 14.38 -1.78 -14.74
N LEU A 22 14.18 -2.09 -13.45
CA LEU A 22 12.99 -2.79 -12.97
C LEU A 22 11.72 -1.97 -13.19
N HIS A 23 11.81 -0.65 -12.98
CA HIS A 23 10.71 0.28 -13.28
C HIS A 23 10.37 0.29 -14.78
N ASP A 24 11.37 0.38 -15.65
CA ASP A 24 11.18 0.43 -17.09
C ASP A 24 10.62 -0.90 -17.64
N LEU A 25 11.13 -2.04 -17.17
CA LEU A 25 10.61 -3.36 -17.54
C LEU A 25 9.14 -3.53 -17.20
N ARG A 26 8.71 -3.02 -16.04
CA ARG A 26 7.30 -3.03 -15.65
C ARG A 26 6.43 -2.18 -16.58
N ASN A 27 6.95 -1.07 -17.08
CA ASN A 27 6.21 -0.21 -18.01
C ASN A 27 6.08 -0.86 -19.40
N ILE A 28 7.03 -1.72 -19.78
CA ILE A 28 7.02 -2.44 -21.06
C ILE A 28 6.10 -3.67 -21.00
N CYS A 29 6.00 -4.32 -19.84
CA CYS A 29 5.18 -5.52 -19.64
C CYS A 29 4.04 -5.24 -18.63
N PRO A 30 2.99 -4.48 -19.01
CA PRO A 30 1.90 -4.20 -18.11
C PRO A 30 1.22 -5.51 -17.69
N ASP A 31 1.11 -5.71 -16.38
CA ASP A 31 0.37 -6.83 -15.81
C ASP A 31 -1.11 -6.69 -16.23
N GLU A 32 -1.62 -7.63 -17.02
CA GLU A 32 -2.99 -7.58 -17.59
C GLU A 32 -4.09 -7.71 -16.51
N THR A 33 -3.71 -8.00 -15.27
CA THR A 33 -4.68 -8.12 -14.18
C THR A 33 -5.18 -6.74 -13.71
N SER A 34 -6.43 -6.42 -14.05
CA SER A 34 -7.09 -5.15 -13.71
C SER A 34 -7.26 -4.88 -12.20
N SER A 35 -6.91 -5.81 -11.33
CA SER A 35 -7.16 -5.76 -9.89
C SER A 35 -5.85 -5.63 -9.12
N ARG A 36 -5.67 -4.45 -8.49
CA ARG A 36 -4.42 -4.01 -7.87
C ARG A 36 -4.22 -4.64 -6.48
N LEU A 37 -5.29 -4.72 -5.69
CA LEU A 37 -5.26 -5.29 -4.34
C LEU A 37 -5.79 -6.72 -4.29
N GLY A 38 -6.55 -7.16 -5.29
CA GLY A 38 -7.20 -8.48 -5.29
C GLY A 38 -8.59 -8.51 -4.64
N VAL A 39 -9.08 -7.36 -4.15
CA VAL A 39 -10.39 -7.23 -3.51
C VAL A 39 -11.23 -6.26 -4.33
N ARG A 40 -12.22 -6.80 -5.05
CA ARG A 40 -13.04 -6.03 -6.01
C ARG A 40 -13.64 -4.76 -5.40
N ALA A 41 -14.12 -4.83 -4.16
CA ALA A 41 -14.66 -3.66 -3.47
C ALA A 41 -13.64 -2.52 -3.37
N LEU A 42 -12.39 -2.83 -3.01
CA LEU A 42 -11.32 -1.84 -2.89
C LEU A 42 -10.77 -1.41 -4.24
N ASP A 43 -10.60 -2.34 -5.18
CA ASP A 43 -10.12 -2.04 -6.53
C ASP A 43 -11.07 -1.12 -7.28
N ASN A 44 -12.38 -1.35 -7.18
CA ASN A 44 -13.40 -0.46 -7.73
C ASN A 44 -13.26 0.97 -7.18
N LEU A 45 -12.99 1.12 -5.87
CA LEU A 45 -12.78 2.44 -5.27
C LEU A 45 -11.46 3.05 -5.75
N LEU A 46 -10.37 2.27 -5.83
CA LEU A 46 -9.08 2.73 -6.34
C LEU A 46 -9.17 3.27 -7.77
N GLU A 47 -9.94 2.63 -8.65
CA GLU A 47 -10.16 3.12 -10.03
C GLU A 47 -10.79 4.52 -10.07
N VAL A 48 -11.61 4.87 -9.08
CA VAL A 48 -12.19 6.22 -8.98
C VAL A 48 -11.09 7.22 -8.70
N PHE A 49 -10.17 6.93 -7.79
CA PHE A 49 -9.09 7.86 -7.40
C PHE A 49 -7.87 7.80 -8.32
N MET A 50 -7.71 6.72 -9.09
CA MET A 50 -6.55 6.44 -9.93
C MET A 50 -6.98 5.95 -11.32
N PRO A 51 -7.52 6.85 -12.17
CA PRO A 51 -8.06 6.48 -13.47
C PRO A 51 -6.98 5.91 -14.38
N VAL A 52 -7.39 4.97 -15.24
CA VAL A 52 -6.57 4.54 -16.37
C VAL A 52 -6.44 5.68 -17.36
N PRO A 53 -5.22 6.11 -17.75
CA PRO A 53 -5.08 6.91 -18.95
C PRO A 53 -5.71 6.11 -20.08
N ALA A 54 -6.76 6.65 -20.72
CA ALA A 54 -7.33 6.00 -21.89
C ALA A 54 -6.21 5.83 -22.93
N PRO A 55 -6.11 4.67 -23.60
CA PRO A 55 -5.21 4.56 -24.74
C PRO A 55 -5.59 5.69 -25.71
N GLN A 56 -4.63 6.56 -26.01
CA GLN A 56 -4.83 7.62 -26.98
C GLN A 56 -5.24 6.94 -28.29
N GLN A 57 -6.51 7.08 -28.68
CA GLN A 57 -6.91 6.77 -30.03
C GLN A 57 -6.06 7.66 -30.94
N HIS A 58 -5.36 7.01 -31.88
CA HIS A 58 -4.45 7.59 -32.85
C HIS A 58 -4.74 9.08 -33.16
N PRO A 59 -3.79 10.01 -32.96
CA PRO A 59 -3.85 11.28 -33.64
C PRO A 59 -3.51 11.02 -35.12
N ASP A 60 -4.47 11.39 -35.98
CA ASP A 60 -4.40 11.65 -37.42
C ASP A 60 -3.09 11.31 -38.17
N GLU A 61 -3.23 10.58 -39.29
CA GLU A 61 -2.19 10.19 -40.26
C GLU A 61 -1.42 11.35 -40.94
N ASN A 62 -1.37 12.55 -40.37
CA ASN A 62 -0.73 13.74 -40.96
C ASN A 62 0.29 14.42 -40.04
N SER A 63 1.19 13.66 -39.42
CA SER A 63 2.42 14.23 -38.84
C SER A 63 3.66 13.62 -39.51
N ASN A 64 4.32 14.42 -40.34
CA ASN A 64 5.66 14.18 -40.90
C ASN A 64 6.72 14.27 -39.78
N LEU A 65 6.70 13.37 -38.82
CA LEU A 65 7.74 13.24 -37.80
C LEU A 65 8.57 11.97 -38.05
N GLN A 66 9.89 12.13 -37.96
CA GLN A 66 10.86 11.06 -38.21
C GLN A 66 10.67 9.91 -37.20
N PRO A 67 11.01 8.66 -37.57
CA PRO A 67 10.74 7.47 -36.75
C PRO A 67 11.43 7.48 -35.37
N GLU A 68 12.42 8.35 -35.17
CA GLU A 68 13.31 8.39 -34.01
C GLU A 68 12.66 9.07 -32.80
N ASP A 69 11.67 9.96 -33.02
CA ASP A 69 10.95 10.67 -31.95
C ASP A 69 9.80 9.87 -31.32
N ARG A 70 9.47 8.69 -31.88
CA ARG A 70 8.40 7.82 -31.37
C ARG A 70 8.79 7.03 -30.13
N ALA A 71 10.08 6.88 -29.83
CA ALA A 71 10.58 6.05 -28.72
C ALA A 71 10.43 6.70 -27.32
N HIS A 72 10.08 7.99 -27.23
CA HIS A 72 10.01 8.71 -25.96
C HIS A 72 8.59 9.06 -25.48
N HIS A 73 7.54 8.66 -26.19
CA HIS A 73 6.17 8.72 -25.65
C HIS A 73 5.88 7.49 -24.78
N GLY A 74 6.66 7.36 -23.71
CA GLY A 74 6.48 6.33 -22.69
C GLY A 74 5.07 6.40 -22.12
N VAL A 75 4.37 5.27 -22.12
CA VAL A 75 3.11 5.09 -21.38
C VAL A 75 3.38 5.54 -19.94
N ARG A 76 2.74 6.65 -19.52
CA ARG A 76 2.98 7.24 -18.21
C ARG A 76 2.66 6.19 -17.14
N ALA A 77 3.69 5.69 -16.46
CA ALA A 77 3.59 4.67 -15.43
C ALA A 77 2.55 5.07 -14.39
N ARG A 78 1.57 4.19 -14.14
CA ARG A 78 0.55 4.45 -13.12
C ARG A 78 1.20 4.34 -11.74
N PRO A 79 1.04 5.34 -10.85
CA PRO A 79 1.59 5.25 -9.51
C PRO A 79 0.97 4.08 -8.74
N ASP A 80 1.75 3.37 -7.94
CA ASP A 80 1.26 2.28 -7.10
C ASP A 80 0.34 2.81 -5.98
N PRO A 81 -0.69 2.04 -5.59
CA PRO A 81 -1.70 2.54 -4.66
C PRO A 81 -1.16 2.63 -3.24
N VAL A 82 -1.57 3.67 -2.52
CA VAL A 82 -1.33 3.84 -1.09
C VAL A 82 -2.67 3.94 -0.38
N VAL A 83 -3.02 2.97 0.45
CA VAL A 83 -4.34 2.86 1.08
C VAL A 83 -4.23 3.03 2.59
N GLU A 84 -4.96 4.02 3.11
CA GLU A 84 -5.16 4.21 4.55
C GLU A 84 -6.47 3.55 4.98
N ILE A 85 -6.41 2.68 5.99
CA ILE A 85 -7.58 2.08 6.65
C ILE A 85 -7.66 2.62 8.07
N SER A 86 -8.57 3.54 8.28
CA SER A 86 -8.70 4.29 9.52
C SER A 86 -9.95 3.86 10.31
N SER A 87 -9.91 3.98 11.64
CA SER A 87 -11.12 3.88 12.47
C SER A 87 -10.94 4.63 13.78
N THR A 88 -12.05 5.06 14.39
CA THR A 88 -12.09 5.58 15.77
C THR A 88 -12.06 4.47 16.81
N SER A 89 -12.25 3.21 16.42
CA SER A 89 -12.24 2.05 17.32
C SER A 89 -11.11 1.07 16.98
N SER A 90 -10.49 0.53 18.02
CA SER A 90 -9.51 -0.55 17.91
C SER A 90 -10.15 -1.85 17.38
N ALA A 91 -11.42 -2.11 17.70
CA ALA A 91 -12.16 -3.32 17.36
C ALA A 91 -12.97 -3.23 16.05
N ALA A 92 -12.66 -2.27 15.17
CA ALA A 92 -13.41 -2.05 13.93
C ALA A 92 -12.98 -2.97 12.75
N GLY A 93 -12.33 -4.11 13.01
CA GLY A 93 -11.97 -5.06 11.95
C GLY A 93 -10.83 -4.64 11.01
N LYS A 94 -10.05 -3.60 11.34
CA LYS A 94 -8.93 -3.11 10.50
C LYS A 94 -7.88 -4.19 10.22
N SER A 95 -7.36 -4.84 11.27
CA SER A 95 -6.38 -5.92 11.15
C SER A 95 -6.97 -7.15 10.46
N GLN A 96 -8.28 -7.39 10.59
CA GLN A 96 -8.97 -8.47 9.89
C GLN A 96 -8.98 -8.22 8.37
N LEU A 97 -9.25 -6.98 7.96
CA LEU A 97 -9.16 -6.59 6.55
C LEU A 97 -7.71 -6.69 6.03
N LEU A 98 -6.70 -6.33 6.83
CA LEU A 98 -5.30 -6.58 6.46
C LEU A 98 -4.98 -8.07 6.31
N TYR A 99 -5.49 -8.94 7.17
CA TYR A 99 -5.31 -10.39 7.04
C TYR A 99 -5.98 -10.93 5.77
N HIS A 100 -7.18 -10.44 5.43
CA HIS A 100 -7.83 -10.81 4.18
C HIS A 100 -6.99 -10.39 2.96
N LEU A 101 -6.48 -9.15 2.94
CA LEU A 101 -5.59 -8.67 1.88
C LEU A 101 -4.29 -9.47 1.78
N THR A 102 -3.70 -9.80 2.93
CA THR A 102 -2.49 -10.63 3.01
C THR A 102 -2.75 -12.01 2.41
N ALA A 103 -3.85 -12.66 2.79
CA ALA A 103 -4.21 -13.98 2.31
C ALA A 103 -4.46 -13.99 0.79
N ILE A 104 -5.25 -13.05 0.27
CA ILE A 104 -5.48 -12.92 -1.18
C ILE A 104 -4.16 -12.71 -1.94
N ALA A 105 -3.23 -11.94 -1.40
CA ALA A 105 -1.95 -11.71 -2.03
C ALA A 105 -1.11 -13.00 -2.15
N VAL A 106 -1.04 -13.81 -1.11
CA VAL A 106 -0.11 -14.96 -1.07
C VAL A 106 -0.69 -16.26 -1.61
N LEU A 107 -2.02 -16.43 -1.56
CA LEU A 107 -2.71 -17.60 -2.10
C LEU A 107 -2.55 -17.69 -3.62
N PRO A 108 -2.59 -18.89 -4.21
CA PRO A 108 -2.51 -19.05 -5.66
C PRO A 108 -3.80 -18.59 -6.35
N ALA A 109 -3.70 -18.29 -7.65
CA ALA A 109 -4.87 -17.98 -8.47
C ALA A 109 -5.78 -19.20 -8.65
N MET A 110 -5.18 -20.40 -8.75
CA MET A 110 -5.87 -21.68 -8.94
C MET A 110 -5.29 -22.77 -8.04
N ILE A 111 -6.12 -23.73 -7.64
CA ILE A 111 -5.70 -25.01 -7.01
C ILE A 111 -6.44 -26.13 -7.74
N ASP A 112 -5.74 -27.08 -8.34
CA ASP A 112 -6.34 -28.21 -9.09
C ASP A 112 -7.48 -27.79 -10.05
N ASN A 113 -7.22 -26.74 -10.85
CA ASN A 113 -8.16 -26.09 -11.79
C ASN A 113 -9.34 -25.33 -11.17
N ILE A 114 -9.35 -25.15 -9.84
CA ILE A 114 -10.38 -24.39 -9.13
C ILE A 114 -9.90 -22.96 -8.95
N GLN A 115 -10.72 -21.99 -9.37
CA GLN A 115 -10.36 -20.58 -9.28
C GLN A 115 -10.47 -20.09 -7.83
N ILE A 116 -9.34 -19.78 -7.20
CA ILE A 116 -9.27 -19.18 -5.86
C ILE A 116 -9.21 -17.65 -5.95
N GLY A 117 -8.54 -17.14 -6.98
CA GLY A 117 -8.39 -15.70 -7.20
C GLY A 117 -7.32 -15.02 -6.34
N GLY A 118 -6.37 -15.80 -5.80
CA GLY A 118 -5.18 -15.24 -5.16
C GLY A 118 -4.14 -14.72 -6.17
N ARG A 119 -3.10 -14.05 -5.67
CA ARG A 119 -2.08 -13.36 -6.50
C ARG A 119 -0.75 -14.11 -6.61
N ASN A 120 -0.57 -15.20 -5.86
CA ASN A 120 0.67 -15.97 -5.82
C ASN A 120 1.92 -15.10 -5.58
N ALA A 121 1.78 -14.09 -4.75
CA ALA A 121 2.79 -13.06 -4.52
C ALA A 121 3.41 -13.18 -3.11
N ALA A 122 4.35 -12.30 -2.81
CA ALA A 122 4.91 -12.12 -1.47
C ALA A 122 4.34 -10.85 -0.81
N VAL A 123 4.34 -10.82 0.53
CA VAL A 123 3.88 -9.67 1.31
C VAL A 123 4.87 -9.35 2.42
N VAL A 124 5.13 -8.07 2.64
CA VAL A 124 5.79 -7.57 3.85
C VAL A 124 4.72 -7.09 4.81
N PHE A 125 4.66 -7.67 6.01
CA PHE A 125 3.76 -7.27 7.09
C PHE A 125 4.57 -6.63 8.22
N ILE A 126 4.37 -5.34 8.47
CA ILE A 126 5.04 -4.60 9.53
C ILE A 126 4.07 -4.44 10.70
N ASP A 127 4.33 -5.24 11.74
CA ASP A 127 3.57 -5.29 12.98
C ASP A 127 4.21 -4.35 14.01
N THR A 128 3.68 -3.14 14.13
CA THR A 128 4.23 -2.08 14.98
C THR A 128 3.63 -2.06 16.37
N ASP A 129 2.50 -2.73 16.59
CA ASP A 129 1.83 -2.84 17.89
C ASP A 129 1.93 -4.23 18.54
N GLY A 130 2.58 -5.18 17.87
CA GLY A 130 2.87 -6.51 18.39
C GLY A 130 1.66 -7.43 18.40
N ARG A 131 0.67 -7.19 17.54
CA ARG A 131 -0.63 -7.89 17.53
C ARG A 131 -0.80 -8.85 16.37
N PHE A 132 0.23 -9.07 15.57
CA PHE A 132 0.16 -10.05 14.48
C PHE A 132 -0.10 -11.45 15.02
N ASP A 133 -1.13 -12.09 14.45
CA ASP A 133 -1.63 -13.41 14.82
C ASP A 133 -1.62 -14.31 13.57
N ALA A 134 -0.64 -15.21 13.51
CA ALA A 134 -0.43 -16.11 12.39
C ALA A 134 -1.56 -17.16 12.27
N ASP A 135 -2.08 -17.64 13.40
CA ASP A 135 -3.17 -18.63 13.42
C ASP A 135 -4.45 -18.01 12.89
N ARG A 136 -4.71 -16.75 13.26
CA ARG A 136 -5.83 -16.01 12.70
C ARG A 136 -5.68 -15.79 11.20
N LEU A 137 -4.49 -15.43 10.72
CA LEU A 137 -4.24 -15.28 9.28
C LEU A 137 -4.42 -16.59 8.52
N LEU A 138 -3.95 -17.71 9.08
CA LEU A 138 -4.18 -19.05 8.53
C LEU A 138 -5.69 -19.37 8.44
N ALA A 139 -6.46 -19.07 9.49
CA ALA A 139 -7.91 -19.24 9.48
C ALA A 139 -8.55 -18.43 8.35
N VAL A 140 -8.17 -17.15 8.18
CA VAL A 140 -8.67 -16.30 7.08
C VAL A 140 -8.32 -16.87 5.70
N ALA A 141 -7.07 -17.30 5.49
CA ALA A 141 -6.63 -17.89 4.22
C ALA A 141 -7.40 -19.18 3.90
N ARG A 142 -7.60 -20.04 4.91
CA ARG A 142 -8.40 -21.25 4.80
C ARG A 142 -9.86 -20.94 4.46
N GLY A 143 -10.47 -19.98 5.15
CA GLY A 143 -11.84 -19.54 4.90
C GLY A 143 -12.06 -19.06 3.47
N ILE A 144 -11.09 -18.32 2.91
CA ILE A 144 -11.12 -17.90 1.51
C ILE A 144 -11.17 -19.11 0.57
N ILE A 145 -10.26 -20.09 0.73
CA ILE A 145 -10.24 -21.28 -0.13
C ILE A 145 -11.55 -22.06 0.02
N GLN A 146 -11.99 -22.33 1.25
CA GLN A 146 -13.21 -23.09 1.52
C GLN A 146 -14.46 -22.42 0.95
N GLN A 147 -14.55 -21.08 1.01
CA GLN A 147 -15.65 -20.35 0.39
C GLN A 147 -15.65 -20.53 -1.13
N ARG A 148 -14.48 -20.48 -1.78
CA ARG A 148 -14.35 -20.69 -3.24
C ARG A 148 -14.67 -22.11 -3.67
N LEU A 149 -14.28 -23.10 -2.86
CA LEU A 149 -14.64 -24.50 -3.07
C LEU A 149 -16.16 -24.71 -2.99
N LYS A 150 -16.81 -24.17 -1.96
CA LYS A 150 -18.28 -24.21 -1.81
C LYS A 150 -18.99 -23.56 -2.99
N GLN A 151 -18.50 -22.42 -3.48
CA GLN A 151 -19.08 -21.74 -4.64
C GLN A 151 -18.96 -22.54 -5.95
N GLN A 152 -17.93 -23.38 -6.08
CA GLN A 152 -17.68 -24.24 -7.24
C GLN A 152 -18.12 -25.70 -7.03
N MET A 153 -18.89 -25.96 -5.96
CA MET A 153 -19.43 -27.29 -5.63
C MET A 153 -18.36 -28.39 -5.48
N VAL A 154 -17.21 -28.03 -4.92
CA VAL A 154 -16.13 -28.98 -4.59
C VAL A 154 -16.17 -29.27 -3.09
N GLU A 155 -16.43 -30.51 -2.71
CA GLU A 155 -16.65 -30.89 -1.30
C GLU A 155 -15.36 -31.20 -0.55
N GLN A 156 -14.34 -31.74 -1.21
CA GLN A 156 -13.08 -32.12 -0.57
C GLN A 156 -11.89 -31.87 -1.50
N LEU A 157 -10.94 -31.08 -1.00
CA LEU A 157 -9.63 -30.85 -1.59
C LEU A 157 -8.63 -30.75 -0.43
N ASP A 158 -7.49 -31.43 -0.54
CA ASP A 158 -6.42 -31.22 0.42
C ASP A 158 -5.75 -29.86 0.14
N ILE A 159 -5.99 -28.92 1.05
CA ILE A 159 -5.54 -27.53 0.92
C ILE A 159 -4.38 -27.20 1.86
N GLU A 160 -3.98 -28.12 2.75
CA GLU A 160 -3.00 -27.84 3.82
C GLU A 160 -1.63 -27.48 3.26
N THR A 161 -1.15 -28.29 2.30
CA THR A 161 0.14 -28.06 1.65
C THR A 161 0.15 -26.72 0.91
N THR A 162 -0.95 -26.38 0.23
CA THR A 162 -1.11 -25.09 -0.47
C THR A 162 -1.15 -23.92 0.51
N LEU A 163 -1.85 -24.05 1.63
CA LEU A 163 -1.89 -23.01 2.68
C LEU A 163 -0.50 -22.78 3.27
N LEU A 164 0.18 -23.84 3.69
CA LEU A 164 1.51 -23.74 4.30
C LEU A 164 2.52 -23.13 3.33
N THR A 165 2.57 -23.61 2.09
CA THR A 165 3.47 -23.07 1.08
C THR A 165 3.16 -21.62 0.73
N SER A 166 1.87 -21.22 0.72
CA SER A 166 1.48 -19.82 0.48
C SER A 166 1.90 -18.89 1.63
N LEU A 167 1.65 -19.29 2.88
CA LEU A 167 1.92 -18.46 4.05
C LEU A 167 3.43 -18.24 4.32
N GLN A 168 4.31 -19.11 3.81
CA GLN A 168 5.76 -18.92 3.88
C GLN A 168 6.26 -17.67 3.13
N HIS A 169 5.41 -17.06 2.31
CA HIS A 169 5.73 -15.84 1.55
C HIS A 169 5.30 -14.54 2.23
N ILE A 170 4.99 -14.61 3.54
CA ILE A 170 4.68 -13.45 4.38
C ILE A 170 5.91 -13.14 5.24
N HIS A 171 6.48 -11.96 5.05
CA HIS A 171 7.64 -11.47 5.78
C HIS A 171 7.19 -10.53 6.89
N VAL A 172 7.24 -10.98 8.15
CA VAL A 172 6.76 -10.21 9.29
C VAL A 172 7.93 -9.49 9.98
N PHE A 173 7.83 -8.17 10.13
CA PHE A 173 8.78 -7.33 10.86
C PHE A 173 8.11 -6.62 12.02
N ARG A 174 8.80 -6.53 13.17
CA ARG A 174 8.29 -5.93 14.41
C ARG A 174 9.17 -4.79 14.92
N PRO A 175 9.18 -3.63 14.25
CA PRO A 175 9.91 -2.48 14.77
C PRO A 175 9.28 -2.00 16.08
N THR A 176 10.08 -1.36 16.93
CA THR A 176 9.65 -0.91 18.27
C THR A 176 9.64 0.62 18.45
N SER A 177 9.97 1.36 17.39
CA SER A 177 9.95 2.82 17.34
C SER A 177 9.96 3.31 15.88
N SER A 178 9.68 4.59 15.64
CA SER A 178 9.75 5.17 14.29
C SER A 178 11.15 5.09 13.66
N ALA A 179 12.21 5.18 14.46
CA ALA A 179 13.59 4.98 13.99
C ALA A 179 13.84 3.51 13.55
N SER A 180 13.35 2.55 14.34
CA SER A 180 13.45 1.12 13.99
C SER A 180 12.58 0.77 12.76
N LEU A 181 11.41 1.39 12.63
CA LEU A 181 10.55 1.27 11.44
C LEU A 181 11.25 1.82 10.20
N LEU A 182 11.85 3.01 10.29
CA LEU A 182 12.61 3.60 9.20
C LEU A 182 13.79 2.72 8.79
N ALA A 183 14.54 2.20 9.76
CA ALA A 183 15.64 1.26 9.50
C ALA A 183 15.15 -0.04 8.86
N THR A 184 13.98 -0.54 9.25
CA THR A 184 13.34 -1.72 8.65
C THR A 184 13.00 -1.45 7.18
N ILE A 185 12.36 -0.31 6.87
CA ILE A 185 12.01 0.05 5.50
C ILE A 185 13.27 0.20 4.64
N HIS A 186 14.34 0.80 5.18
CA HIS A 186 15.61 0.92 4.47
C HIS A 186 16.28 -0.43 4.16
N SER A 187 16.11 -1.44 5.03
CA SER A 187 16.71 -2.75 4.81
C SER A 187 15.87 -3.67 3.90
N LEU A 188 14.60 -3.35 3.64
CA LEU A 188 13.71 -4.17 2.81
C LEU A 188 14.29 -4.47 1.43
N GLU A 189 14.90 -3.47 0.77
CA GLU A 189 15.53 -3.64 -0.54
C GLU A 189 16.60 -4.74 -0.49
N SER A 190 17.55 -4.60 0.44
CA SER A 190 18.62 -5.60 0.63
C SER A 190 18.09 -6.97 1.07
N TYR A 191 17.05 -7.01 1.91
CA TYR A 191 16.48 -8.25 2.41
C TYR A 191 15.73 -9.03 1.31
N LEU A 192 14.91 -8.34 0.51
CA LEU A 192 14.06 -8.96 -0.51
C LEU A 192 14.85 -9.39 -1.77
N PHE A 193 15.99 -8.77 -2.03
CA PHE A 193 16.91 -9.20 -3.10
C PHE A 193 17.91 -10.27 -2.65
N ASP A 194 18.06 -10.51 -1.34
CA ASP A 194 18.94 -11.55 -0.81
C ASP A 194 18.28 -12.93 -0.86
N ILE A 195 18.58 -13.66 -1.94
CA ILE A 195 18.01 -14.98 -2.22
C ILE A 195 18.32 -16.04 -1.15
N SER A 196 19.28 -15.80 -0.27
CA SER A 196 19.64 -16.72 0.82
C SER A 196 18.77 -16.55 2.07
N ARG A 197 18.07 -15.42 2.20
CA ARG A 197 17.31 -15.08 3.41
C ARG A 197 15.87 -15.56 3.40
N HIS A 198 15.33 -15.87 2.22
CA HIS A 198 13.94 -16.29 2.08
C HIS A 198 13.65 -17.01 0.76
N ILE A 199 12.49 -17.66 0.69
CA ILE A 199 12.06 -18.44 -0.47
C ILE A 199 11.20 -17.66 -1.49
N SER A 200 10.83 -16.41 -1.17
CA SER A 200 9.92 -15.58 -1.97
C SER A 200 10.51 -14.94 -3.23
N THR A 201 11.75 -15.23 -3.60
CA THR A 201 12.50 -14.55 -4.67
C THR A 201 11.85 -14.65 -6.05
N LYS A 202 11.06 -15.70 -6.28
CA LYS A 202 10.32 -15.92 -7.53
C LYS A 202 8.95 -15.27 -7.57
N ARG A 203 8.56 -14.56 -6.51
CA ARG A 203 7.26 -13.90 -6.38
C ARG A 203 7.45 -12.39 -6.38
N SER A 204 6.58 -11.68 -7.08
CA SER A 204 6.51 -10.23 -6.96
C SER A 204 6.08 -9.84 -5.55
N LEU A 205 6.52 -8.67 -5.08
CA LEU A 205 6.00 -8.11 -3.84
C LEU A 205 4.66 -7.44 -4.13
N HIS A 206 3.58 -7.98 -3.56
CA HIS A 206 2.23 -7.44 -3.75
C HIS A 206 2.00 -6.17 -2.94
N ALA A 207 2.35 -6.21 -1.66
CA ALA A 207 2.10 -5.11 -0.75
C ALA A 207 3.08 -5.05 0.44
N ILE A 208 3.29 -3.83 0.93
CA ILE A 208 3.80 -3.54 2.26
C ILE A 208 2.60 -3.14 3.12
N LEU A 209 2.30 -3.96 4.13
CA LEU A 209 1.19 -3.76 5.06
C LEU A 209 1.76 -3.26 6.40
N ILE A 210 1.17 -2.20 6.99
CA ILE A 210 1.62 -1.63 8.27
C ILE A 210 0.46 -1.59 9.25
N ASP A 211 0.57 -2.32 10.36
CA ASP A 211 -0.43 -2.35 11.44
C ASP A 211 0.22 -1.98 12.78
N SER A 212 0.06 -0.76 13.31
CA SER A 212 -0.52 0.44 12.71
C SER A 212 0.52 1.52 12.44
N ALA A 213 0.24 2.43 11.51
CA ALA A 213 1.09 3.61 11.29
C ALA A 213 1.06 4.59 12.46
N THR A 214 0.08 4.48 13.36
CA THR A 214 -0.10 5.36 14.54
C THR A 214 0.60 4.89 15.81
N SER A 215 1.20 3.69 15.81
CA SER A 215 1.67 3.04 17.05
C SER A 215 2.74 3.84 17.81
N PHE A 216 3.61 4.56 17.11
CA PHE A 216 4.70 5.33 17.73
C PHE A 216 4.39 6.82 17.89
N PHE A 217 3.23 7.30 17.42
CA PHE A 217 2.93 8.73 17.34
C PHE A 217 3.12 9.46 18.68
N TRP A 218 2.57 8.90 19.78
CA TRP A 218 2.65 9.58 21.07
C TRP A 218 4.06 9.61 21.64
N GLN A 219 4.84 8.57 21.39
CA GLN A 219 6.24 8.52 21.79
C GLN A 219 7.06 9.56 21.02
N ASP A 220 6.85 9.65 19.71
CA ASP A 220 7.50 10.64 18.86
C ASP A 220 7.08 12.06 19.25
N LYS A 221 5.79 12.28 19.52
CA LYS A 221 5.29 13.60 19.95
C LYS A 221 5.93 14.02 21.26
N LEU A 222 6.08 13.10 22.23
CA LEU A 222 6.78 13.39 23.48
C LEU A 222 8.24 13.80 23.22
N ARG A 223 8.96 13.04 22.37
CA ARG A 223 10.35 13.36 21.99
C ARG A 223 10.48 14.74 21.34
N ASP A 224 9.56 15.08 20.43
CA ASP A 224 9.51 16.39 19.77
C ASP A 224 9.25 17.53 20.78
N GLN A 225 8.37 17.31 21.76
CA GLN A 225 8.16 18.31 22.82
C GLN A 225 9.39 18.49 23.71
N ILE A 226 10.10 17.41 24.05
CA ILE A 226 11.35 17.49 24.82
C ILE A 226 12.38 18.32 24.06
N ALA A 227 12.62 18.02 22.77
CA ALA A 227 13.56 18.76 21.94
C ALA A 227 13.22 20.26 21.89
N ARG A 228 11.94 20.61 21.68
CA ARG A 228 11.48 22.01 21.67
C ARG A 228 11.70 22.74 23.00
N ILE A 229 11.65 22.04 24.13
CA ILE A 229 11.91 22.63 25.45
C ILE A 229 13.41 22.91 25.62
N GLU A 230 14.27 21.99 25.17
CA GLU A 230 15.73 22.15 25.20
C GLU A 230 16.22 23.29 24.29
N GLU A 231 15.42 23.68 23.29
CA GLU A 231 15.68 24.78 22.38
C GLU A 231 15.37 26.18 22.94
N ILE A 232 14.61 26.27 24.04
CA ILE A 232 14.18 27.56 24.59
C ILE A 232 15.40 28.41 24.98
N GLY A 233 15.50 29.60 24.39
CA GLY A 233 16.59 30.54 24.64
C GLY A 233 17.87 30.27 23.84
N ARG A 234 17.91 29.22 23.01
CA ARG A 234 19.05 28.95 22.10
C ARG A 234 18.95 29.80 20.82
N PRO A 235 20.09 30.19 20.21
CA PRO A 235 20.08 30.85 18.91
C PRO A 235 19.50 29.96 17.80
N HIS A 236 18.61 30.50 16.96
CA HIS A 236 17.99 29.74 15.86
C HIS A 236 19.01 29.11 14.90
N ALA A 237 20.15 29.75 14.67
CA ALA A 237 21.19 29.21 13.80
C ALA A 237 21.80 27.90 14.34
N GLU A 238 21.92 27.77 15.66
CA GLU A 238 22.40 26.54 16.31
C GLU A 238 21.32 25.44 16.25
N ILE A 239 20.06 25.79 16.52
CA ILE A 239 18.93 24.86 16.45
C ILE A 239 18.83 24.24 15.05
N GLU A 240 18.88 25.08 14.01
CA GLU A 240 18.81 24.62 12.62
C GLU A 240 20.04 23.79 12.22
N HIS A 241 21.21 24.09 12.78
CA HIS A 241 22.41 23.30 12.58
C HIS A 241 22.27 21.89 13.16
N ASP A 242 21.84 21.78 14.43
CA ASP A 242 21.63 20.50 15.11
C ASP A 242 20.55 19.66 14.42
N ARG A 243 19.46 20.31 13.98
CA ARG A 243 18.40 19.69 13.17
C ARG A 243 18.95 19.09 11.88
N ARG A 244 19.74 19.85 11.12
CA ARG A 244 20.34 19.39 9.86
C ARG A 244 21.31 18.23 10.07
N LEU A 245 22.02 18.21 11.19
CA LEU A 245 22.92 17.11 11.57
C LEU A 245 22.19 15.92 12.22
N LYS A 246 20.85 15.96 12.32
CA LYS A 246 20.02 14.95 12.99
C LYS A 246 20.40 14.71 14.46
N GLN A 247 20.94 15.74 15.12
CA GLN A 247 21.29 15.69 16.55
C GLN A 247 20.07 15.95 17.44
N SER A 248 19.07 16.68 16.93
CA SER A 248 17.77 16.89 17.59
C SER A 248 16.66 16.17 16.86
N PHE A 249 15.67 15.66 17.61
CA PHE A 249 14.52 14.96 17.05
C PHE A 249 13.41 15.93 16.67
N TYR A 250 12.95 15.86 15.42
CA TYR A 250 11.74 16.53 14.95
C TYR A 250 10.78 15.54 14.35
N ILE A 251 9.54 15.58 14.83
CA ILE A 251 8.51 14.64 14.40
C ILE A 251 8.19 14.82 12.90
N ALA A 252 8.21 16.04 12.39
CA ALA A 252 7.96 16.30 10.97
C ALA A 252 9.03 15.67 10.06
N ASP A 253 10.30 15.73 10.47
CA ASP A 253 11.41 15.18 9.69
C ASP A 253 11.36 13.65 9.68
N MET A 254 11.05 13.04 10.83
CA MET A 254 10.88 11.59 10.95
C MET A 254 9.78 11.07 10.01
N TYR A 255 8.60 11.69 10.00
CA TYR A 255 7.50 11.27 9.14
C TYR A 255 7.75 11.58 7.66
N ALA A 256 8.49 12.65 7.34
CA ALA A 256 8.97 12.91 5.99
C ALA A 256 9.95 11.83 5.51
N GLU A 257 10.86 11.36 6.37
CA GLU A 257 11.78 10.26 6.07
C GLU A 257 11.04 8.94 5.87
N LEU A 258 10.06 8.61 6.72
CA LEU A 258 9.25 7.41 6.56
C LEU A 258 8.50 7.41 5.22
N VAL A 259 7.82 8.51 4.86
CA VAL A 259 7.10 8.61 3.58
C VAL A 259 8.07 8.50 2.40
N ARG A 260 9.25 9.13 2.48
CA ARG A 260 10.28 9.03 1.43
C ARG A 260 10.79 7.61 1.28
N ALA A 261 11.08 6.93 2.38
CA ALA A 261 11.56 5.55 2.38
C ALA A 261 10.50 4.59 1.83
N LEU A 262 9.24 4.73 2.25
CA LEU A 262 8.13 3.93 1.71
C LEU A 262 7.93 4.17 0.21
N LYS A 263 7.94 5.42 -0.26
CA LYS A 263 7.85 5.73 -1.70
C LYS A 263 9.01 5.13 -2.49
N LYS A 264 10.23 5.15 -1.94
CA LYS A 264 11.39 4.52 -2.58
C LYS A 264 11.16 3.02 -2.73
N VAL A 265 10.90 2.29 -1.64
CA VAL A 265 10.68 0.84 -1.69
C VAL A 265 9.48 0.51 -2.59
N GLN A 266 8.41 1.31 -2.49
CA GLN A 266 7.25 1.19 -3.37
C GLN A 266 7.64 1.29 -4.84
N SER A 267 8.46 2.27 -5.24
CA SER A 267 8.88 2.41 -6.63
C SER A 267 9.80 1.28 -7.12
N VAL A 268 10.65 0.75 -6.24
CA VAL A 268 11.59 -0.33 -6.58
C VAL A 268 10.86 -1.64 -6.84
N PHE A 269 9.93 -2.00 -5.96
CA PHE A 269 9.20 -3.28 -6.06
C PHE A 269 7.87 -3.14 -6.81
N GLY A 270 7.40 -1.91 -6.98
CA GLY A 270 6.11 -1.58 -7.55
C GLY A 270 4.95 -2.25 -6.80
N CYS A 271 4.91 -2.10 -5.48
CA CYS A 271 3.93 -2.76 -4.64
C CYS A 271 2.89 -1.77 -4.11
N ALA A 272 1.74 -2.27 -3.63
CA ALA A 272 0.86 -1.43 -2.84
C ALA A 272 1.49 -1.10 -1.47
N VAL A 273 1.12 0.03 -0.88
CA VAL A 273 1.32 0.29 0.55
C VAL A 273 -0.05 0.39 1.20
N VAL A 274 -0.33 -0.45 2.19
CA VAL A 274 -1.59 -0.38 2.95
C VAL A 274 -1.26 -0.25 4.42
N TYR A 275 -1.88 0.69 5.11
CA TYR A 275 -1.61 0.88 6.52
C TYR A 275 -2.88 1.21 7.29
N THR A 276 -2.89 0.81 8.57
CA THR A 276 -3.98 1.17 9.48
C THR A 276 -3.63 2.40 10.29
N THR A 277 -4.65 3.20 10.62
CA THR A 277 -4.52 4.33 11.55
C THR A 277 -5.65 4.27 12.58
N THR A 278 -5.34 4.73 13.79
CA THR A 278 -6.38 5.09 14.76
C THR A 278 -6.66 6.59 14.62
N VAL A 279 -7.92 6.94 14.39
CA VAL A 279 -8.37 8.33 14.32
C VAL A 279 -8.74 8.80 15.71
N TRP A 280 -8.16 9.92 16.13
CA TRP A 280 -8.50 10.56 17.40
C TRP A 280 -9.44 11.73 17.08
N VAL A 281 -10.58 11.76 17.75
CA VAL A 281 -11.75 12.56 17.36
C VAL A 281 -11.37 14.04 17.15
N GLY A 282 -11.45 14.50 15.90
CA GLY A 282 -11.77 15.88 15.55
C GLY A 282 -13.21 15.92 15.03
N ARG A 283 -13.96 17.01 15.30
CA ARG A 283 -15.40 17.13 15.02
C ARG A 283 -15.79 16.43 13.71
N ALA A 284 -16.61 15.39 13.80
CA ALA A 284 -17.32 14.87 12.64
C ALA A 284 -18.22 16.01 12.14
N ALA A 285 -17.91 16.56 10.97
CA ALA A 285 -18.84 17.43 10.27
C ALA A 285 -19.93 16.50 9.72
N SER A 286 -21.02 16.32 10.47
CA SER A 286 -22.24 15.78 9.90
C SER A 286 -22.81 16.85 8.97
N VAL A 287 -22.43 16.79 7.70
CA VAL A 287 -23.23 17.47 6.67
C VAL A 287 -24.47 16.62 6.50
N SER A 288 -25.62 17.25 6.74
CA SER A 288 -26.96 16.69 6.71
C SER A 288 -27.18 15.64 5.62
N GLY A 289 -27.71 14.48 6.03
CA GLY A 289 -28.50 13.61 5.17
C GLY A 289 -27.81 12.41 4.52
N GLU A 290 -26.53 12.47 4.14
CA GLU A 290 -25.94 11.38 3.32
C GLU A 290 -24.45 11.01 3.60
N GLU A 291 -24.32 9.80 4.16
CA GLU A 291 -23.44 8.67 3.81
C GLU A 291 -21.91 8.60 4.02
N LEU A 292 -21.09 9.65 3.95
CA LEU A 292 -19.62 9.51 4.11
C LEU A 292 -19.05 10.17 5.37
N VAL A 293 -18.10 9.51 6.02
CA VAL A 293 -17.44 10.00 7.23
C VAL A 293 -16.20 10.81 6.86
N ALA A 294 -16.01 11.99 7.45
CA ALA A 294 -14.83 12.84 7.20
C ALA A 294 -13.90 12.87 8.43
N PHE A 295 -12.70 12.31 8.28
CA PHE A 295 -11.66 12.33 9.31
C PHE A 295 -10.36 12.94 8.80
N ARG A 296 -9.74 13.80 9.62
CA ARG A 296 -8.39 14.34 9.33
C ARG A 296 -7.33 13.28 9.57
N CYS A 297 -6.21 13.38 8.86
CA CYS A 297 -5.04 12.55 9.12
C CYS A 297 -4.52 12.82 10.54
N SER A 298 -4.33 11.77 11.34
CA SER A 298 -3.78 11.86 12.70
C SER A 298 -2.26 11.94 12.72
N LEU A 299 -1.59 11.66 11.60
CA LEU A 299 -0.15 11.63 11.49
C LEU A 299 0.43 12.95 10.95
N PRO A 300 1.67 13.32 11.34
CA PRO A 300 2.33 14.55 10.92
C PRO A 300 2.51 14.66 9.39
N PRO A 301 2.58 15.89 8.84
CA PRO A 301 2.97 16.09 7.44
C PRO A 301 4.34 15.46 7.14
N PRO A 302 4.55 14.92 5.93
CA PRO A 302 3.67 14.93 4.76
C PRO A 302 2.70 13.73 4.68
N TRP A 303 2.51 12.96 5.77
CA TRP A 303 1.71 11.73 5.75
C TRP A 303 0.28 11.93 5.25
N GLY A 304 -0.32 13.10 5.54
CA GLY A 304 -1.64 13.49 5.05
C GLY A 304 -1.79 13.51 3.52
N LEU A 305 -0.71 13.63 2.76
CA LEU A 305 -0.72 13.65 1.30
C LEU A 305 -0.22 12.32 0.68
N PHE A 306 0.16 11.37 1.52
CA PHE A 306 0.74 10.10 1.07
C PHE A 306 -0.29 9.11 0.51
N PRO A 307 -1.45 8.85 1.15
CA PRO A 307 -2.41 7.88 0.63
C PRO A 307 -3.18 8.40 -0.58
N THR A 308 -3.40 7.52 -1.55
CA THR A 308 -4.24 7.72 -2.74
C THR A 308 -5.71 7.40 -2.46
N LEU A 309 -5.98 6.48 -1.54
CA LEU A 309 -7.32 6.12 -1.09
C LEU A 309 -7.36 6.06 0.44
N ARG A 310 -8.38 6.70 1.02
CA ARG A 310 -8.61 6.74 2.47
C ARG A 310 -9.94 6.08 2.77
N ILE A 311 -9.92 5.04 3.60
CA ILE A 311 -11.09 4.27 3.99
C ILE A 311 -11.29 4.41 5.49
N VAL A 312 -12.53 4.63 5.88
CA VAL A 312 -12.98 4.61 7.26
C VAL A 312 -13.77 3.32 7.48
N VAL A 313 -13.38 2.55 8.48
CA VAL A 313 -14.07 1.32 8.86
C VAL A 313 -14.75 1.49 10.22
N ARG A 314 -16.00 1.04 10.32
CA ARG A 314 -16.80 1.02 11.56
C ARG A 314 -17.59 -0.26 11.70
N ALA A 315 -17.92 -0.64 12.93
CA ALA A 315 -18.83 -1.76 13.17
C ALA A 315 -20.22 -1.45 12.59
N ASN A 316 -20.86 -2.47 12.02
CA ASN A 316 -22.17 -2.41 11.38
C ASN A 316 -23.10 -3.56 11.86
N GLY A 317 -22.88 -4.03 13.10
CA GLY A 317 -23.56 -5.19 13.68
C GLY A 317 -22.57 -6.25 14.15
N GLN A 318 -23.10 -7.34 14.69
CA GLN A 318 -22.28 -8.43 15.21
C GLN A 318 -21.52 -9.12 14.07
N GLY A 319 -20.18 -9.04 14.11
CA GLY A 319 -19.33 -9.63 13.07
C GLY A 319 -19.44 -8.97 11.70
N SER A 320 -20.05 -7.79 11.58
CA SER A 320 -20.20 -7.05 10.32
C SER A 320 -19.62 -5.66 10.44
N PHE A 321 -18.93 -5.20 9.40
CA PHE A 321 -18.23 -3.93 9.36
C PHE A 321 -18.53 -3.20 8.06
N LEU A 322 -18.66 -1.87 8.15
CA LEU A 322 -18.86 -0.99 7.01
C LEU A 322 -17.55 -0.24 6.75
N GLY A 323 -16.99 -0.41 5.55
CA GLY A 323 -15.96 0.44 4.98
C GLY A 323 -16.58 1.53 4.11
N CYS A 324 -16.12 2.77 4.26
CA CYS A 324 -16.55 3.89 3.44
C CYS A 324 -15.36 4.79 3.09
N VAL A 325 -15.40 5.41 1.92
CA VAL A 325 -14.39 6.42 1.55
C VAL A 325 -14.45 7.58 2.56
N ASN A 326 -13.27 8.02 3.01
CA ASN A 326 -13.18 9.20 3.86
C ASN A 326 -13.55 10.45 3.05
N GLY A 327 -14.66 11.10 3.41
CA GLY A 327 -15.19 12.30 2.76
C GLY A 327 -14.40 13.59 3.03
N LEU A 328 -13.23 13.51 3.66
CA LEU A 328 -12.39 14.68 3.91
C LEU A 328 -12.04 15.38 2.58
N GLY A 329 -12.34 16.67 2.49
CA GLY A 329 -12.07 17.46 1.28
C GLY A 329 -13.02 17.17 0.12
N ARG A 330 -14.18 16.53 0.36
CA ARG A 330 -15.16 16.21 -0.69
C ARG A 330 -15.59 17.43 -1.53
N GLU A 331 -15.65 18.61 -0.91
CA GLU A 331 -15.96 19.88 -1.60
C GLU A 331 -14.96 20.21 -2.73
N GLU A 332 -13.74 19.70 -2.63
CA GLU A 332 -12.65 19.92 -3.60
C GLU A 332 -12.50 18.75 -4.59
N TRP A 333 -13.33 17.71 -4.48
CA TRP A 333 -13.22 16.55 -5.36
C TRP A 333 -13.68 16.88 -6.78
N PRO A 334 -12.93 16.44 -7.81
CA PRO A 334 -13.39 16.53 -9.19
C PRO A 334 -14.74 15.83 -9.37
N ARG A 335 -15.63 16.36 -10.23
CA ARG A 335 -16.94 15.77 -10.53
C ARG A 335 -16.86 14.28 -10.86
N ARG A 336 -15.84 13.88 -11.63
CA ARG A 336 -15.57 12.47 -11.97
C ARG A 336 -15.44 11.55 -10.74
N VAL A 337 -14.84 12.04 -9.66
CA VAL A 337 -14.70 11.27 -8.41
C VAL A 337 -16.07 11.12 -7.74
N VAL A 338 -16.84 12.20 -7.65
CA VAL A 338 -18.17 12.19 -7.03
C VAL A 338 -19.12 11.24 -7.79
N GLU A 339 -19.25 11.42 -9.11
CA GLU A 339 -20.06 10.56 -9.98
C GLU A 339 -19.54 9.11 -9.97
N GLY A 340 -18.23 8.93 -9.95
CA GLY A 340 -17.58 7.62 -9.91
C GLY A 340 -17.85 6.84 -8.62
N LEU A 341 -18.06 7.53 -7.50
CA LEU A 341 -18.49 6.93 -6.22
C LEU A 341 -19.99 6.64 -6.21
N GLU A 342 -20.82 7.54 -6.74
CA GLU A 342 -22.27 7.31 -6.87
C GLU A 342 -22.58 6.03 -7.65
N GLY A 343 -21.85 5.79 -8.75
CA GLY A 343 -21.95 4.55 -9.54
C GLY A 343 -21.36 3.30 -8.87
N ARG A 344 -20.69 3.41 -7.71
CA ARG A 344 -19.99 2.32 -7.02
C ARG A 344 -20.41 2.25 -5.56
N SER A 345 -21.67 1.92 -5.31
CA SER A 345 -22.25 1.76 -3.97
C SER A 345 -21.98 2.98 -3.06
N ARG A 346 -21.97 4.18 -3.66
CA ARG A 346 -21.79 5.46 -2.97
C ARG A 346 -20.47 5.53 -2.18
N GLY A 347 -19.44 4.82 -2.65
CA GLY A 347 -18.13 4.77 -2.00
C GLY A 347 -18.08 3.87 -0.76
N THR A 348 -18.97 2.88 -0.66
CA THR A 348 -19.06 2.00 0.51
C THR A 348 -18.94 0.52 0.15
N PHE A 349 -18.52 -0.29 1.12
CA PHE A 349 -18.52 -1.74 1.06
C PHE A 349 -18.70 -2.32 2.46
N VAL A 350 -19.21 -3.54 2.55
CA VAL A 350 -19.41 -4.25 3.82
C VAL A 350 -18.48 -5.45 3.85
N PHE A 351 -17.96 -5.80 5.02
CA PHE A 351 -17.28 -7.08 5.20
C PHE A 351 -17.68 -7.74 6.52
N GLY A 352 -17.78 -9.06 6.49
CA GLY A 352 -18.05 -9.91 7.63
C GLY A 352 -16.76 -10.50 8.22
N VAL A 353 -16.76 -10.73 9.52
CA VAL A 353 -15.68 -11.41 10.25
C VAL A 353 -16.33 -12.42 11.18
N ASP A 354 -15.94 -13.68 11.05
CA ASP A 354 -16.31 -14.75 11.96
C ASP A 354 -15.09 -15.60 12.32
N ARG A 355 -15.30 -16.78 12.91
CA ARG A 355 -14.23 -17.70 13.28
C ARG A 355 -13.51 -18.29 12.06
N ASP A 356 -14.24 -18.47 10.97
CA ASP A 356 -13.77 -19.18 9.77
C ASP A 356 -13.08 -18.24 8.79
N GLY A 357 -13.29 -16.92 8.88
CA GLY A 357 -12.49 -15.97 8.12
C GLY A 357 -13.04 -14.54 8.05
N VAL A 358 -12.78 -13.90 6.91
CA VAL A 358 -13.21 -12.55 6.55
C VAL A 358 -13.80 -12.60 5.15
N TYR A 359 -14.97 -12.00 4.97
CA TYR A 359 -15.74 -12.02 3.73
C TYR A 359 -16.03 -10.58 3.31
N VAL A 360 -15.62 -10.18 2.11
CA VAL A 360 -15.76 -8.81 1.59
C VAL A 360 -16.69 -8.78 0.40
#